data_AF-A0A257VSH2-F1
#
_entry.id   AF-A0A257VSH2-F1
#
_cell.length_a   1.000
_cell.length_b   1.000
_cell.length_c   1.000
_cell.angle_alpha   90.00
_cell.angle_beta   90.00
_cell.angle_gamma   90.00
#
_symmetry.space_group_name_H-M   'P 1'
#
loop_
_entity.id
_entity.type
_entity.pdbx_description
1 polymer ?
#
loop_
_entity_poly.entity_id
_entity_poly.type
_entity_poly.pdbx_seq_one_letter_code
_entity_poly.pdbx_strand_id
1 'polypeptide(L)'
;MKTIDLIRGAAMSLAAAGILLPQAPVLAQQTPTTARVATKADSKLAADVVIVNGAFSGRVVDHTGAPLKNQEVFVKQGDKEVARVKTDDKGVFSAANVRPGNYIASSGNTAGNFRVW
;
A
#
# COMPACT_ATOMS: atom_id res chain seq x y z
N MET A 1 62.66 -30.11 -19.71
CA MET A 1 62.55 -29.08 -20.78
C MET A 1 61.50 -29.53 -21.79
N LYS A 2 60.21 -29.21 -21.59
CA LYS A 2 59.13 -29.44 -22.60
C LYS A 2 57.72 -28.93 -22.23
N THR A 3 57.55 -28.15 -21.15
CA THR A 3 56.22 -27.72 -20.67
C THR A 3 55.96 -26.22 -20.76
N ILE A 4 56.95 -25.40 -21.13
CA ILE A 4 56.83 -23.94 -21.17
C ILE A 4 56.39 -23.42 -22.55
N ASP A 5 56.63 -24.17 -23.63
CA ASP A 5 56.25 -23.73 -24.99
C ASP A 5 54.75 -23.88 -25.29
N LEU A 6 54.01 -24.70 -24.53
CA LEU A 6 52.58 -24.90 -24.77
C LEU A 6 51.72 -23.71 -24.28
N ILE A 7 52.22 -22.93 -23.33
CA ILE A 7 51.45 -21.85 -22.68
C ILE A 7 51.47 -20.57 -23.52
N ARG A 8 52.52 -20.34 -24.32
CA ARG A 8 52.61 -19.18 -25.21
C ARG A 8 51.64 -19.23 -26.40
N GLY A 9 51.26 -20.44 -26.86
CA GLY A 9 50.30 -20.60 -27.95
C GLY A 9 48.85 -20.31 -27.57
N ALA A 10 48.45 -20.62 -26.33
CA ALA A 10 47.07 -20.47 -25.89
C ALA A 10 46.67 -19.02 -25.56
N ALA A 11 47.63 -18.16 -25.22
CA ALA A 11 47.35 -16.78 -24.82
C ALA A 11 46.99 -15.85 -26.00
N MET A 12 47.34 -16.22 -27.24
CA MET A 12 47.17 -15.34 -28.40
C MET A 12 45.82 -15.52 -29.11
N SER A 13 45.04 -16.55 -28.77
CA SER A 13 43.74 -16.81 -29.41
C SER A 13 42.55 -16.16 -28.71
N LEU A 14 42.68 -15.75 -27.44
CA LEU A 14 41.54 -15.20 -26.68
C LEU A 14 41.29 -13.70 -26.90
N ALA A 15 42.21 -12.98 -27.54
CA ALA A 15 42.12 -11.52 -27.69
C ALA A 15 41.31 -11.08 -28.93
N ALA A 16 41.11 -11.95 -29.93
CA ALA A 16 40.47 -11.56 -31.18
C ALA A 16 38.94 -11.83 -31.22
N ALA A 17 38.40 -12.64 -30.31
CA ALA A 17 36.98 -13.01 -30.32
C ALA A 17 36.07 -12.03 -29.54
N GLY A 18 36.62 -10.94 -28.98
CA GLY A 18 35.88 -10.02 -28.11
C GLY A 18 35.26 -8.78 -28.77
N ILE A 19 35.50 -8.51 -30.06
CA ILE A 19 35.23 -7.18 -30.66
C ILE A 19 34.06 -7.19 -31.68
N LEU A 20 33.41 -8.33 -31.95
CA LEU A 20 32.45 -8.45 -33.06
C LEU A 20 30.99 -8.72 -32.68
N LEU A 21 30.60 -8.60 -31.42
CA LEU A 21 29.18 -8.68 -31.07
C LEU A 21 28.53 -7.30 -31.21
N PRO A 22 27.60 -7.09 -32.16
CA PRO A 22 26.77 -5.89 -32.17
C PRO A 22 25.92 -5.87 -30.90
N GLN A 23 25.85 -4.71 -30.25
CA GLN A 23 25.02 -4.50 -29.08
C GLN A 23 23.57 -4.57 -29.55
N ALA A 24 22.92 -5.71 -29.36
CA ALA A 24 21.49 -5.81 -29.54
C ALA A 24 20.84 -4.79 -28.59
N PRO A 25 19.92 -3.92 -29.06
CA PRO A 25 19.18 -3.09 -28.15
C PRO A 25 18.43 -4.02 -27.22
N VAL A 26 18.77 -3.98 -25.93
CA VAL A 26 17.97 -4.59 -24.88
C VAL A 26 16.64 -3.84 -24.91
N LEU A 27 15.68 -4.36 -25.68
CA LEU A 27 14.27 -4.02 -25.51
C LEU A 27 13.98 -4.32 -24.05
N ALA A 28 13.83 -3.25 -23.26
CA ALA A 28 13.39 -3.34 -21.88
C ALA A 28 12.22 -4.31 -21.84
N GLN A 29 12.42 -5.47 -21.21
CA GLN A 29 11.32 -6.38 -20.92
C GLN A 29 10.34 -5.56 -20.09
N GLN A 30 9.26 -5.12 -20.73
CA GLN A 30 8.07 -4.69 -20.04
C GLN A 30 7.60 -5.92 -19.28
N THR A 31 8.05 -6.06 -18.04
CA THR A 31 7.33 -6.85 -17.06
C THR A 31 5.88 -6.45 -17.22
N PRO A 32 4.97 -7.39 -17.49
CA PRO A 32 3.57 -7.05 -17.53
C PRO A 32 3.26 -6.47 -16.16
N THR A 33 3.09 -5.15 -16.10
CA THR A 33 2.50 -4.49 -14.95
C THR A 33 1.04 -4.89 -15.02
N THR A 34 0.75 -6.14 -14.64
CA THR A 34 -0.56 -6.50 -14.12
C THR A 34 -0.76 -5.53 -13.00
N ALA A 35 -1.55 -4.49 -13.27
CA ALA A 35 -2.07 -3.60 -12.26
C ALA A 35 -2.54 -4.52 -11.14
N ARG A 36 -1.81 -4.53 -10.03
CA ARG A 36 -2.24 -5.22 -8.82
C ARG A 36 -3.48 -4.45 -8.45
N VAL A 37 -4.63 -4.93 -8.91
CA VAL A 37 -5.93 -4.49 -8.44
C VAL A 37 -5.79 -4.59 -6.94
N ALA A 38 -5.79 -3.44 -6.27
CA ALA A 38 -5.74 -3.39 -4.83
C ALA A 38 -6.97 -4.17 -4.37
N THR A 39 -6.75 -5.44 -4.03
CA THR A 39 -7.71 -6.24 -3.28
C THR A 39 -8.05 -5.35 -2.09
N LYS A 40 -9.34 -5.00 -1.96
CA LYS A 40 -9.91 -4.26 -0.84
C LYS A 40 -9.06 -4.55 0.38
N ALA A 41 -8.38 -3.55 0.95
CA ALA A 41 -7.50 -3.79 2.06
C ALA A 41 -8.31 -4.55 3.13
N ASP A 42 -7.98 -5.82 3.34
CA ASP A 42 -8.52 -6.59 4.44
C ASP A 42 -8.07 -5.86 5.69
N SER A 43 -8.98 -5.08 6.27
CA SER A 43 -8.78 -4.33 7.51
C SER A 43 -8.74 -5.28 8.71
N LYS A 44 -7.87 -6.29 8.62
CA LYS A 44 -7.68 -7.34 9.62
C LYS A 44 -6.94 -6.82 10.85
N LEU A 45 -6.28 -5.67 10.74
CA LEU A 45 -5.61 -5.01 11.86
C LEU A 45 -6.54 -3.92 12.40
N ALA A 46 -6.99 -4.09 13.65
CA ALA A 46 -7.72 -3.06 14.35
C ALA A 46 -6.74 -2.00 14.85
N ALA A 47 -6.94 -0.74 14.47
CA ALA A 47 -6.17 0.37 15.00
C ALA A 47 -6.71 0.78 16.38
N ASP A 48 -5.84 1.04 17.34
CA ASP A 48 -6.22 1.52 18.67
C ASP A 48 -6.51 3.01 18.64
N VAL A 49 -7.66 3.42 19.16
CA VAL A 49 -8.09 4.82 19.22
C VAL A 49 -8.61 5.14 20.61
N VAL A 50 -8.10 6.23 21.18
CA VAL A 50 -8.57 6.75 22.47
C VAL A 50 -9.81 7.61 22.27
N ILE A 51 -10.81 7.45 23.13
CA ILE A 51 -11.99 8.32 23.17
C ILE A 51 -11.65 9.60 23.92
N VAL A 52 -11.93 10.75 23.31
CA VAL A 52 -11.89 12.04 23.98
C VAL A 52 -13.33 12.54 24.16
N ASN A 53 -13.75 12.76 25.40
CA ASN A 53 -15.08 13.27 25.75
C ASN A 53 -16.27 12.45 25.19
N GLY A 54 -16.14 11.12 25.18
CA GLY A 54 -17.18 10.24 24.63
C GLY A 54 -17.28 10.25 23.10
N ALA A 55 -16.34 10.90 22.39
CA ALA A 55 -16.34 11.00 20.94
C ALA A 55 -15.22 10.19 20.28
N PHE A 56 -15.58 9.42 19.25
CA PHE A 56 -14.67 8.81 18.30
C PHE A 56 -14.48 9.76 17.11
N SER A 57 -13.30 10.36 17.01
CA SER A 57 -12.96 11.29 15.95
C SER A 57 -11.86 10.77 15.05
N GLY A 58 -11.90 11.14 13.78
CA GLY A 58 -10.87 10.77 12.81
C GLY A 58 -10.93 11.64 11.57
N ARG A 59 -10.08 11.32 10.58
CA ARG A 59 -10.06 11.99 9.27
C ARG A 59 -10.18 10.97 8.16
N VAL A 60 -11.02 11.26 7.17
CA VAL A 60 -11.13 10.52 5.92
C VAL A 60 -10.32 11.23 4.86
N VAL A 61 -9.40 10.49 4.24
CA VAL A 61 -8.54 10.96 3.16
C VAL A 61 -8.63 9.99 1.97
N ASP A 62 -8.35 10.51 0.77
CA ASP A 62 -8.21 9.72 -0.44
C ASP A 62 -6.79 9.07 -0.54
N HIS A 63 -6.56 8.26 -1.57
CA HIS A 63 -5.29 7.61 -1.87
C HIS A 63 -4.09 8.56 -2.01
N THR A 64 -4.35 9.83 -2.35
CA THR A 64 -3.33 10.90 -2.43
C THR A 64 -3.08 11.59 -1.08
N GLY A 65 -3.85 11.26 -0.04
CA GLY A 65 -3.85 11.95 1.25
C GLY A 65 -4.73 13.21 1.28
N ALA A 66 -5.42 13.55 0.18
CA ALA A 66 -6.34 14.68 0.14
C ALA A 66 -7.57 14.43 1.03
N PRO A 67 -8.01 15.40 1.86
CA PRO A 67 -9.19 15.24 2.70
C PRO A 67 -10.46 15.15 1.86
N LEU A 68 -11.37 14.24 2.24
CA LEU A 68 -12.66 14.09 1.57
C LEU A 68 -13.76 14.79 2.37
N LYS A 69 -14.33 15.85 1.80
CA LYS A 69 -15.45 16.63 2.39
C LYS A 69 -16.80 15.98 2.10
N ASN A 70 -17.76 16.16 3.01
CA ASN A 70 -19.16 15.72 2.88
C ASN A 70 -19.34 14.21 2.66
N GLN A 71 -18.31 13.43 2.98
CA GLN A 71 -18.33 11.98 2.89
C GLN A 71 -19.04 11.39 4.11
N GLU A 72 -19.99 10.49 3.87
CA GLU A 72 -20.69 9.76 4.93
C GLU A 72 -19.79 8.67 5.52
N VAL A 73 -19.65 8.72 6.85
CA VAL A 73 -18.93 7.75 7.68
C VAL A 73 -19.95 7.01 8.52
N PHE A 74 -19.98 5.70 8.36
CA PHE A 74 -20.80 4.78 9.14
C PHE A 74 -19.91 4.10 10.16
N VAL A 75 -20.28 4.16 11.44
CA VAL A 75 -19.59 3.46 12.52
C VAL A 75 -20.49 2.32 12.99
N LYS A 76 -19.99 1.10 12.92
CA LYS A 76 -20.73 -0.13 13.27
C LYS A 76 -20.01 -0.89 14.38
N GLN A 77 -20.80 -1.51 15.26
CA GLN A 77 -20.32 -2.45 16.28
C GLN A 77 -21.00 -3.80 16.02
N GLY A 78 -20.25 -4.74 15.45
CA GLY A 78 -20.85 -5.94 14.84
C GLY A 78 -21.81 -5.54 13.72
N ASP A 79 -23.06 -6.00 13.79
CA ASP A 79 -24.11 -5.69 12.79
C ASP A 79 -24.87 -4.38 13.07
N LYS A 80 -24.67 -3.76 14.24
CA LYS A 80 -25.40 -2.56 14.65
C LYS A 80 -24.66 -1.29 14.23
N GLU A 81 -25.36 -0.41 13.53
CA GLU A 81 -24.89 0.96 13.30
C GLU A 81 -25.04 1.78 14.60
N VAL A 82 -23.93 2.32 15.10
CA VAL A 82 -23.89 3.11 16.33
C VAL A 82 -23.87 4.61 16.05
N ALA A 83 -23.30 5.02 14.92
CA ALA A 83 -23.25 6.42 14.51
C ALA A 83 -23.15 6.55 12.99
N ARG A 84 -23.70 7.65 12.48
CA ARG A 84 -23.58 8.10 11.09
C ARG A 84 -23.27 9.58 11.08
N VAL A 85 -22.13 9.94 10.51
CA VAL A 85 -21.63 11.32 10.53
C VAL A 85 -21.10 11.69 9.15
N LYS A 86 -21.22 12.97 8.77
CA LYS A 86 -20.57 13.50 7.57
C LYS A 86 -19.26 14.17 7.94
N THR A 87 -18.28 14.02 7.08
CA THR A 87 -16.98 14.70 7.20
C THR A 87 -17.06 16.17 6.83
N ASP A 88 -16.29 17.00 7.53
CA ASP A 88 -16.16 18.43 7.27
C ASP A 88 -15.22 18.75 6.09
N ASP A 89 -14.95 20.04 5.86
CA ASP A 89 -14.08 20.54 4.79
C ASP A 89 -12.61 20.07 4.90
N LYS A 90 -12.22 19.58 6.07
CA LYS A 90 -10.90 19.02 6.35
C LYS A 90 -10.94 17.48 6.41
N GLY A 91 -12.04 16.87 5.99
CA GLY A 91 -12.27 15.43 6.05
C GLY A 91 -12.43 14.89 7.46
N VAL A 92 -12.60 15.74 8.47
CA VAL A 92 -12.69 15.34 9.88
C VAL A 92 -14.13 14.94 10.19
N PHE A 93 -14.28 13.84 10.94
CA PHE A 93 -15.56 13.40 11.50
C PHE A 93 -15.44 13.24 13.02
N SER A 94 -16.57 13.37 13.71
CA SER A 94 -16.68 13.12 15.15
C SER A 94 -17.99 12.43 15.46
N ALA A 95 -17.92 11.18 15.93
CA ALA A 95 -19.05 10.39 16.36
C ALA A 95 -19.14 10.43 17.89
N ALA A 96 -20.16 11.09 18.43
CA ALA A 96 -20.38 11.19 19.87
C ALA A 96 -21.07 9.94 20.46
N ASN A 97 -20.98 9.79 21.78
CA ASN A 97 -21.60 8.71 22.57
C ASN A 97 -21.13 7.30 22.16
N VAL A 98 -19.87 7.19 21.75
CA VAL A 98 -19.23 5.90 21.45
C VAL A 98 -18.68 5.32 22.76
N ARG A 99 -18.95 4.03 22.99
CA ARG A 99 -18.43 3.31 24.16
C ARG A 99 -17.10 2.65 23.80
N PRO A 100 -16.25 2.31 24.77
CA PRO A 100 -15.10 1.45 24.52
C PRO A 100 -15.54 0.12 23.89
N GLY A 101 -14.83 -0.33 22.86
CA GLY A 101 -15.14 -1.55 22.12
C GLY A 101 -14.51 -1.61 20.73
N ASN A 102 -14.81 -2.68 20.00
CA ASN A 102 -14.37 -2.84 18.62
C ASN A 102 -15.42 -2.32 17.65
N TYR A 103 -14.99 -1.48 16.73
CA TYR A 103 -15.83 -0.82 15.74
C TYR A 103 -15.28 -1.02 14.33
N ILE A 104 -16.19 -0.98 13.37
CA ILE A 104 -15.87 -0.88 11.95
C ILE A 104 -16.35 0.48 11.49
N ALA A 105 -15.44 1.33 11.05
CA ALA A 105 -15.80 2.59 10.39
C ALA A 105 -15.68 2.41 8.89
N SER A 106 -16.75 2.70 8.16
CA SER A 106 -16.78 2.60 6.70
C SER A 106 -17.18 3.91 6.07
N SER A 107 -16.54 4.25 4.95
CA SER A 107 -16.77 5.44 4.17
C SER A 107 -16.64 5.11 2.69
N GLY A 108 -17.73 5.25 1.94
CA GLY A 108 -17.77 4.85 0.53
C GLY A 108 -17.44 3.36 0.36
N ASN A 109 -16.37 3.06 -0.37
CA ASN A 109 -15.91 1.68 -0.59
C ASN A 109 -14.85 1.19 0.41
N THR A 110 -14.43 2.04 1.36
CA THR A 110 -13.37 1.71 2.33
C THR A 110 -13.99 1.41 3.69
N ALA A 111 -13.48 0.38 4.37
CA ALA A 111 -13.83 0.08 5.75
C ALA A 111 -12.55 -0.19 6.54
N GLY A 112 -12.48 0.30 7.78
CA GLY A 112 -11.38 0.10 8.71
C GLY A 112 -11.89 -0.45 10.03
N ASN A 113 -11.08 -1.29 10.68
CA ASN A 113 -11.38 -1.82 12.01
C ASN A 113 -10.64 -0.98 13.05
N PHE A 114 -11.33 -0.65 14.13
CA PHE A 114 -10.82 0.21 15.19
C PHE A 114 -11.19 -0.38 16.55
N ARG A 115 -10.21 -0.50 17.44
CA ARG A 115 -10.46 -0.78 18.86
C ARG A 115 -10.41 0.56 19.58
N VAL A 116 -11.56 0.94 20.10
CA VAL A 116 -11.79 2.22 20.74
C VAL A 116 -11.77 2.02 22.26
N TRP A 117 -11.03 2.82 23.02
CA TRP A 117 -10.88 2.70 24.48
C TRP A 117 -10.89 4.03 25.22
#